data_AF-A0A2T4S584-F1
#
_entry.id   AF-A0A2T4S584-F1
#
_cell.length_a   1.000
_cell.length_b   1.000
_cell.length_c   1.000
_cell.angle_alpha   90.00
_cell.angle_beta   90.00
_cell.angle_gamma   90.00
#
_symmetry.space_group_name_H-M   'P 1'
#
loop_
_entity.id
_entity.type
_entity.pdbx_description
1 polymer ?
#
loop_
_entity_poly.entity_id
_entity_poly.type
_entity_poly.pdbx_seq_one_letter_code
_entity_poly.pdbx_strand_id
1 'polypeptide(L)'
;FLETHGTEVDLILDATDNFDTRLLVNDFAYKYNIPWIYGGVVQSTYIEAAFIPGQTPCFNCLMPQLPVINMTCDTVGVIQPAVTMTTSLQTRDALKILTETPFTPKLTYGDIWEGTHYTFGFSRMFKADCHTCSEHATYPHLNHTDLQFATLCGRDTVQYN
;
A
#
# COMPACT_ATOMS: atom_id res chain seq x y z
N PHE A 1 -9.59 -15.58 5.65
CA PHE A 1 -10.42 -14.53 5.03
C PHE A 1 -9.95 -14.21 3.62
N LEU A 2 -8.73 -13.70 3.43
CA LEU A 2 -8.20 -13.31 2.10
C LEU A 2 -8.20 -14.45 1.09
N GLU A 3 -7.72 -15.65 1.43
CA GLU A 3 -7.76 -16.79 0.48
C GLU A 3 -9.18 -17.27 0.15
N THR A 4 -10.19 -16.89 0.95
CA THR A 4 -11.58 -17.30 0.74
C THR A 4 -12.40 -16.28 -0.05
N HIS A 5 -12.10 -14.98 0.10
CA HIS A 5 -12.91 -13.90 -0.49
C HIS A 5 -12.10 -12.96 -1.40
N GLY A 6 -10.79 -12.91 -1.21
CA GLY A 6 -9.91 -11.97 -1.92
C GLY A 6 -9.44 -12.47 -3.28
N THR A 7 -9.68 -13.73 -3.64
CA THR A 7 -9.25 -14.28 -4.94
C THR A 7 -10.21 -13.96 -6.08
N GLU A 8 -11.40 -13.44 -5.78
CA GLU A 8 -12.43 -13.08 -6.76
C GLU A 8 -12.52 -11.57 -7.03
N VAL A 9 -11.54 -10.78 -6.55
CA VAL A 9 -11.51 -9.33 -6.75
C VAL A 9 -10.54 -8.96 -7.88
N ASP A 10 -10.87 -7.91 -8.63
CA ASP A 10 -10.02 -7.40 -9.72
C ASP A 10 -8.88 -6.50 -9.23
N LEU A 11 -9.03 -5.91 -8.04
CA LEU A 11 -8.12 -4.91 -7.48
C LEU A 11 -8.28 -4.80 -5.96
N ILE A 12 -7.16 -4.61 -5.25
CA ILE A 12 -7.16 -4.31 -3.81
C ILE A 12 -6.78 -2.84 -3.58
N LEU A 13 -7.56 -2.12 -2.76
CA LEU A 13 -7.20 -0.80 -2.25
C LEU A 13 -6.76 -0.92 -0.80
N ASP A 14 -5.53 -0.52 -0.51
CA ASP A 14 -5.01 -0.52 0.85
C ASP A 14 -5.33 0.81 1.55
N ALA A 15 -6.12 0.71 2.61
CA ALA A 15 -6.42 1.80 3.54
C ALA A 15 -6.00 1.43 4.98
N THR A 16 -5.04 0.52 5.12
CA THR A 16 -4.57 0.02 6.41
C THR A 16 -3.52 0.94 7.02
N ASP A 17 -3.41 0.88 8.34
CA ASP A 17 -2.61 1.77 9.17
C ASP A 17 -1.28 1.15 9.64
N ASN A 18 -1.05 -0.15 9.37
CA ASN A 18 0.08 -0.90 9.92
C ASN A 18 0.85 -1.67 8.84
N PHE A 19 2.16 -1.79 9.02
CA PHE A 19 3.07 -2.40 8.05
C PHE A 19 2.83 -3.91 7.88
N ASP A 20 2.50 -4.63 8.95
CA ASP A 20 2.31 -6.09 8.89
C ASP A 20 1.14 -6.46 7.98
N THR A 21 0.04 -5.73 8.05
CA THR A 21 -1.11 -5.93 7.15
C THR A 21 -0.74 -5.61 5.70
N ARG A 22 0.06 -4.57 5.47
CA ARG A 22 0.55 -4.24 4.11
C ARG A 22 1.43 -5.33 3.53
N LEU A 23 2.29 -5.93 4.35
CA LEU A 23 3.15 -7.05 3.96
C LEU A 23 2.33 -8.32 3.67
N LEU A 24 1.29 -8.59 4.45
CA LEU A 24 0.33 -9.65 4.19
C LEU A 24 -0.42 -9.44 2.86
N VAL A 25 -0.96 -8.23 2.63
CA VAL A 25 -1.64 -7.87 1.38
C VAL A 25 -0.69 -7.99 0.19
N ASN A 26 0.56 -7.54 0.35
CA ASN A 26 1.59 -7.63 -0.68
C ASN A 26 1.86 -9.09 -1.10
N ASP A 27 2.07 -9.98 -0.13
CA ASP A 27 2.31 -11.40 -0.39
C ASP A 27 1.09 -12.06 -1.04
N PHE A 28 -0.11 -11.77 -0.54
CA PHE A 28 -1.37 -12.24 -1.12
C PHE A 28 -1.53 -11.79 -2.58
N ALA A 29 -1.42 -10.49 -2.84
CA ALA A 29 -1.61 -9.88 -4.14
C ALA A 29 -0.64 -10.47 -5.20
N TYR A 30 0.65 -10.61 -4.84
CA TYR A 30 1.64 -11.18 -5.75
C TYR A 30 1.51 -12.69 -5.94
N LYS A 31 1.06 -13.45 -4.93
CA LYS A 31 0.79 -14.89 -5.06
C LYS A 31 -0.38 -15.17 -6.01
N TYR A 32 -1.44 -14.38 -5.92
CA TYR A 32 -2.67 -14.58 -6.70
C TYR A 32 -2.76 -13.70 -7.95
N ASN A 33 -1.70 -12.97 -8.29
CA ASN A 33 -1.63 -12.10 -9.45
C ASN A 33 -2.74 -11.02 -9.49
N ILE A 34 -3.02 -10.41 -8.35
CA ILE A 34 -4.03 -9.35 -8.18
C ILE A 34 -3.30 -8.03 -7.99
N PRO A 35 -3.58 -6.99 -8.79
CA PRO A 35 -3.02 -5.66 -8.55
C PRO A 35 -3.52 -5.08 -7.24
N TRP A 36 -2.70 -4.26 -6.58
CA TRP A 36 -3.12 -3.53 -5.39
C TRP A 36 -2.51 -2.14 -5.33
N ILE A 37 -3.19 -1.21 -4.67
CA ILE A 37 -2.74 0.17 -4.56
C ILE A 37 -2.52 0.53 -3.10
N TYR A 38 -1.27 0.77 -2.76
CA TYR A 38 -0.86 1.27 -1.47
C TYR A 38 -1.28 2.73 -1.30
N GLY A 39 -1.89 3.03 -0.16
CA GLY A 39 -2.17 4.39 0.30
C GLY A 39 -1.66 4.56 1.73
N GLY A 40 -0.97 5.68 1.99
CA GLY A 40 -0.53 6.03 3.33
C GLY A 40 -0.76 7.51 3.62
N VAL A 41 -1.04 7.82 4.87
CA VAL A 41 -1.22 9.19 5.37
C VAL A 41 -0.63 9.27 6.77
N VAL A 42 0.24 10.26 7.00
CA VAL A 42 0.78 10.58 8.32
C VAL A 42 0.91 12.09 8.44
N GLN A 43 0.31 12.71 9.45
CA GLN A 43 0.23 14.17 9.60
C GLN A 43 -0.40 14.83 8.36
N SER A 44 0.36 15.67 7.65
CA SER A 44 0.00 16.33 6.39
C SER A 44 0.54 15.61 5.15
N THR A 45 1.29 14.52 5.33
CA THR A 45 1.90 13.79 4.22
C THR A 45 0.94 12.77 3.62
N TYR A 46 1.06 12.59 2.30
CA TYR A 46 0.31 11.61 1.53
C TYR A 46 1.27 10.78 0.68
N ILE A 47 0.98 9.50 0.54
CA ILE A 47 1.75 8.58 -0.30
C ILE A 47 0.85 7.58 -1.00
N GLU A 48 1.15 7.29 -2.26
CA GLU A 48 0.40 6.36 -3.09
C GLU A 48 1.34 5.61 -4.04
N ALA A 49 1.12 4.31 -4.23
CA ALA A 49 1.76 3.53 -5.28
C ALA A 49 0.91 2.33 -5.71
N ALA A 50 0.68 2.19 -7.02
CA ALA A 50 0.09 0.99 -7.60
C ALA A 50 1.14 -0.13 -7.81
N PHE A 51 0.90 -1.30 -7.22
CA PHE A 51 1.70 -2.50 -7.38
C PHE A 51 0.95 -3.51 -8.26
N ILE A 52 1.58 -3.89 -9.38
CA ILE A 52 1.00 -4.76 -10.40
C ILE A 52 1.92 -5.97 -10.58
N PRO A 53 1.51 -7.18 -10.15
CA PRO A 53 2.28 -8.40 -10.35
C PRO A 53 2.69 -8.59 -11.81
N GLY A 54 3.94 -9.02 -12.03
CA GLY A 54 4.54 -9.14 -13.36
C GLY A 54 4.96 -7.84 -14.04
N GLN A 55 4.55 -6.66 -13.55
CA GLN A 55 4.92 -5.36 -14.13
C GLN A 55 5.76 -4.49 -13.20
N THR A 56 5.47 -4.49 -11.90
CA THR A 56 6.18 -3.70 -10.89
C THR A 56 6.87 -4.59 -9.86
N PRO A 57 7.96 -4.14 -9.21
CA PRO A 57 8.47 -4.81 -8.03
C PRO A 57 7.46 -4.65 -6.88
N CYS A 58 7.44 -5.61 -5.97
CA CYS A 58 6.51 -5.62 -4.85
C CYS A 58 6.83 -4.56 -3.77
N PHE A 59 5.94 -4.37 -2.81
CA PHE A 59 6.12 -3.41 -1.72
C PHE A 59 7.38 -3.69 -0.89
N ASN A 60 7.72 -4.97 -0.65
CA ASN A 60 8.96 -5.38 0.02
C ASN A 60 10.24 -4.91 -0.70
N CYS A 61 10.20 -4.80 -2.03
CA CYS A 61 11.30 -4.23 -2.81
C CYS A 61 11.42 -2.72 -2.62
N LEU A 62 10.29 -2.01 -2.50
CA LEU A 62 10.21 -0.56 -2.39
C LEU A 62 10.45 -0.04 -0.96
N MET A 63 10.09 -0.82 0.06
CA MET A 63 10.09 -0.42 1.47
C MET A 63 11.38 0.31 1.94
N PRO A 64 12.61 -0.10 1.56
CA PRO A 64 13.82 0.60 1.98
C PRO A 64 13.97 2.03 1.44
N GLN A 65 13.21 2.40 0.40
CA GLN A 65 13.22 3.73 -0.20
C GLN A 65 12.02 4.58 0.26
N LEU A 66 11.03 3.99 0.93
CA LEU A 66 9.95 4.77 1.50
C LEU A 66 10.55 5.66 2.59
N PRO A 67 10.21 6.97 2.63
CA PRO A 67 10.61 7.80 3.76
C PRO A 67 10.16 7.08 5.02
N VAL A 68 11.09 6.83 5.95
CA VAL A 68 10.87 6.00 7.13
C VAL A 68 9.90 6.73 8.05
N ILE A 69 8.60 6.52 7.82
CA ILE A 69 7.57 6.97 8.74
C ILE A 69 7.32 5.82 9.71
N ASN A 70 8.21 5.67 10.69
CA ASN A 70 7.99 4.79 11.85
C ASN A 70 6.87 5.33 12.78
N MET A 71 6.12 6.34 12.34
CA MET A 71 4.99 6.94 13.05
C MET A 71 3.71 6.50 12.36
N THR A 72 2.74 6.00 13.15
CA THR A 72 1.41 5.64 12.66
C THR A 72 0.48 6.84 12.78
N CYS A 73 -0.65 6.82 12.06
CA CYS A 73 -1.69 7.84 12.22
C CYS A 73 -2.16 7.96 13.69
N ASP A 74 -2.05 6.89 14.48
CA ASP A 74 -2.36 6.86 15.90
C ASP A 74 -1.43 7.69 16.78
N THR A 75 -0.14 7.82 16.42
CA THR A 75 0.83 8.51 17.28
C THR A 75 0.92 10.01 16.98
N VAL A 76 0.58 10.42 15.76
CA VAL A 76 0.78 11.81 15.29
C VAL A 76 -0.45 12.44 14.62
N GLY A 77 -1.53 11.69 14.43
CA GLY A 77 -2.74 12.14 13.76
C GLY A 77 -2.58 12.29 12.24
N VAL A 78 -3.69 12.61 11.58
CA VAL A 78 -3.74 12.95 10.15
C VAL A 78 -4.70 14.12 9.95
N ILE A 79 -4.46 14.93 8.92
CA ILE A 79 -5.42 15.97 8.51
C ILE A 79 -6.22 15.52 7.29
N GLN A 80 -7.50 15.88 7.24
CA GLN A 80 -8.42 15.50 6.16
C GLN A 80 -7.88 15.80 4.74
N PRO A 81 -7.21 16.94 4.47
CA PRO A 81 -6.66 17.20 3.14
C PRO A 81 -5.66 16.14 2.66
N ALA A 82 -4.81 15.61 3.55
CA ALA A 82 -3.84 14.58 3.20
C ALA A 82 -4.54 13.25 2.86
N VAL A 83 -5.60 12.90 3.60
CA VAL A 83 -6.47 11.74 3.29
C VAL A 83 -7.10 11.90 1.92
N THR A 84 -7.70 13.07 1.63
CA THR A 84 -8.32 13.35 0.33
C THR A 84 -7.30 13.23 -0.82
N MET A 85 -6.06 13.65 -0.62
CA MET A 85 -4.99 13.48 -1.61
C MET A 85 -4.68 12.00 -1.88
N THR A 86 -4.38 11.22 -0.84
CA THR A 86 -4.09 9.77 -0.99
C THR A 86 -5.25 9.05 -1.67
N THR A 87 -6.49 9.25 -1.21
CA THR A 87 -7.68 8.59 -1.79
C THR A 87 -7.91 8.97 -3.25
N SER A 88 -7.69 10.25 -3.61
CA SER A 88 -7.83 10.71 -5.00
C SER A 88 -6.79 10.05 -5.91
N LEU A 89 -5.54 9.92 -5.45
CA LEU A 89 -4.47 9.26 -6.18
C LEU A 89 -4.73 7.76 -6.33
N GLN A 90 -5.18 7.09 -5.26
CA GLN A 90 -5.53 5.67 -5.31
C GLN A 90 -6.69 5.42 -6.29
N THR A 91 -7.75 6.21 -6.20
CA THR A 91 -8.93 6.07 -7.08
C THR A 91 -8.57 6.35 -8.54
N ARG A 92 -7.70 7.33 -8.80
CA ARG A 92 -7.18 7.61 -10.15
C ARG A 92 -6.53 6.37 -10.76
N ASP A 93 -5.64 5.70 -10.05
CA ASP A 93 -4.93 4.53 -10.59
C ASP A 93 -5.79 3.27 -10.58
N ALA A 94 -6.75 3.16 -9.65
CA ALA A 94 -7.77 2.12 -9.67
C ALA A 94 -8.60 2.17 -10.95
N LEU A 95 -9.09 3.35 -11.31
CA LEU A 95 -9.84 3.55 -12.55
C LEU A 95 -9.01 3.17 -13.78
N LYS A 96 -7.73 3.56 -13.83
CA LYS A 96 -6.84 3.18 -14.94
C LYS A 96 -6.66 1.67 -15.05
N ILE A 97 -6.42 0.98 -13.93
CA ILE A 97 -6.27 -0.48 -13.89
C ILE A 97 -7.56 -1.17 -14.36
N LEU A 98 -8.70 -0.82 -13.76
CA LEU A 98 -9.99 -1.46 -14.04
C LEU A 98 -10.53 -1.18 -15.44
N THR A 99 -10.10 -0.09 -16.07
CA THR A 99 -10.43 0.26 -17.46
C THR A 99 -9.35 -0.14 -18.45
N GLU A 100 -8.30 -0.84 -17.99
CA GLU A 100 -7.14 -1.24 -18.79
C GLU A 100 -6.46 -0.07 -19.52
N THR A 101 -6.57 1.14 -18.97
CA THR A 101 -5.94 2.34 -19.53
C THR A 101 -4.43 2.30 -19.28
N PRO A 102 -3.58 2.34 -20.33
CA PRO A 102 -2.14 2.29 -20.15
C PRO A 102 -1.60 3.44 -19.30
N PHE A 103 -0.80 3.11 -18.29
CA PHE A 103 -0.07 4.08 -17.48
C PHE A 103 1.23 3.49 -16.93
N THR A 104 2.14 4.35 -16.48
CA THR A 104 3.35 3.92 -15.77
C THR A 104 3.15 4.11 -14.27
N PRO A 105 3.14 3.02 -13.47
CA PRO A 105 3.09 3.12 -12.02
C PRO A 105 4.26 3.94 -11.47
N LYS A 106 3.96 4.82 -10.53
CA LYS A 106 4.93 5.68 -9.83
C LYS A 106 4.59 5.72 -8.35
N LEU A 107 5.62 5.91 -7.52
CA LEU A 107 5.43 6.29 -6.14
C LEU A 107 5.17 7.80 -6.11
N THR A 108 4.00 8.20 -5.65
CA THR A 108 3.67 9.60 -5.40
C THR A 108 3.82 9.87 -3.92
N TYR A 109 4.57 10.90 -3.53
CA TYR A 109 4.72 11.35 -2.16
C TYR A 109 4.62 12.88 -2.10
N GLY A 110 3.96 13.41 -1.09
CA GLY A 110 3.91 14.85 -0.89
C GLY A 110 3.50 15.23 0.51
N ASP A 111 3.62 16.52 0.79
CA ASP A 111 3.12 17.15 2.01
C ASP A 111 2.17 18.28 1.60
N ILE A 112 0.89 18.13 1.94
CA ILE A 112 -0.12 19.11 1.55
C ILE A 112 0.00 20.43 2.32
N TRP A 113 0.58 20.40 3.52
CA TRP A 113 0.78 21.58 4.34
C TRP A 113 1.90 22.46 3.77
N GLU A 114 3.02 21.82 3.40
CA GLU A 114 4.17 22.49 2.77
C GLU A 114 3.98 22.71 1.25
N GLY A 115 2.94 22.13 0.65
CA GLY A 115 2.66 22.22 -0.78
C GLY A 115 3.65 21.46 -1.67
N THR A 116 4.33 20.44 -1.12
CA THR A 116 5.33 19.66 -1.86
C THR A 116 4.70 18.42 -2.52
N HIS A 117 5.18 18.07 -3.72
CA HIS A 117 4.71 16.91 -4.47
C HIS A 117 5.86 16.33 -5.29
N TYR A 118 6.12 15.04 -5.11
CA TYR A 118 7.14 14.28 -5.82
C TYR A 118 6.56 13.00 -6.41
N THR A 119 7.08 12.61 -7.58
CA THR A 119 6.78 11.31 -8.20
C THR A 119 8.08 10.61 -8.57
N PHE A 120 8.20 9.33 -8.19
CA PHE A 120 9.38 8.53 -8.45
C PHE A 120 9.01 7.26 -9.22
N GLY A 121 9.74 6.95 -10.29
CA GLY A 121 9.62 5.67 -10.97
C GLY A 121 10.34 4.59 -10.18
N PHE A 122 9.68 3.46 -9.93
CA PHE A 122 10.24 2.36 -9.13
C PHE A 122 10.26 1.01 -9.87
N SER A 123 9.86 0.97 -11.14
CA SER A 123 9.76 -0.25 -11.94
C SER A 123 11.08 -1.03 -12.09
N ARG A 124 12.23 -0.41 -11.81
CA ARG A 124 13.56 -1.04 -11.92
C ARG A 124 14.10 -1.56 -10.58
N MET A 125 13.32 -1.50 -9.51
CA MET A 125 13.76 -1.84 -8.16
C MET A 125 13.53 -3.30 -7.77
N PHE A 126 13.44 -4.21 -8.76
CA PHE A 126 13.32 -5.64 -8.48
C PHE A 126 14.57 -6.15 -7.75
N LYS A 127 14.35 -6.93 -6.69
CA LYS A 127 15.40 -7.64 -5.98
C LYS A 127 15.36 -9.12 -6.38
N ALA A 128 16.51 -9.66 -6.79
CA ALA A 128 16.61 -11.04 -7.24
C ALA A 128 16.30 -12.06 -6.12
N ASP A 129 16.57 -11.69 -4.87
CA ASP A 129 16.36 -12.48 -3.66
C ASP A 129 15.03 -12.15 -2.95
N CYS A 130 14.10 -11.45 -3.60
CA CYS A 130 12.84 -11.06 -2.98
C CYS A 130 11.95 -12.28 -2.66
N HIS A 131 11.57 -12.45 -1.39
CA HIS A 131 10.69 -13.54 -0.96
C HIS A 131 9.22 -13.42 -1.44
N THR A 132 8.83 -12.32 -2.08
CA THR A 132 7.47 -12.11 -2.60
C THR A 132 7.38 -12.14 -4.13
N CYS A 133 8.30 -11.51 -4.85
CA CYS A 133 8.18 -11.30 -6.30
C CYS A 133 9.36 -11.82 -7.14
N SER A 134 10.25 -12.62 -6.55
CA SER A 134 11.28 -13.35 -7.31
C SER A 134 10.74 -14.70 -7.82
N GLU A 135 11.53 -15.38 -8.64
CA GLU A 135 11.24 -16.75 -9.10
C GLU A 135 11.18 -17.78 -7.96
N HIS A 136 11.78 -17.47 -6.80
CA HIS A 136 11.82 -18.32 -5.62
C HIS A 136 10.95 -17.77 -4.48
N ALA A 137 9.82 -17.11 -4.82
CA ALA A 137 8.92 -16.53 -3.83
C ALA A 137 8.40 -17.57 -2.83
N THR A 138 8.44 -17.22 -1.54
CA THR A 138 7.99 -18.05 -0.42
C THR A 138 6.80 -17.46 0.32
N TYR A 139 6.42 -16.21 0.03
CA TYR A 139 5.26 -15.50 0.61
C TYR A 139 5.19 -15.60 2.14
N PRO A 140 6.25 -15.19 2.87
CA PRO A 140 6.37 -15.43 4.30
C PRO A 140 5.21 -14.82 5.10
N HIS A 141 4.77 -13.60 4.78
CA HIS A 141 3.74 -12.90 5.55
C HIS A 141 2.35 -13.50 5.34
N LEU A 142 2.11 -14.15 4.20
CA LEU A 142 0.87 -14.88 3.96
C LEU A 142 0.86 -16.26 4.64
N ASN A 143 2.03 -16.91 4.74
CA ASN A 143 2.16 -18.25 5.30
C ASN A 143 2.36 -18.27 6.83
N HIS A 144 2.59 -17.11 7.47
CA HIS A 144 2.72 -17.01 8.92
C HIS A 144 1.35 -17.09 9.63
N THR A 145 1.27 -17.97 10.62
CA THR A 145 0.03 -18.25 11.41
C THR A 145 -0.05 -17.45 12.71
N ASP A 146 0.87 -16.52 12.96
CA ASP A 146 0.82 -15.68 14.16
C ASP A 146 -0.21 -14.57 13.96
N LEU A 147 -1.43 -14.86 14.42
CA LEU A 147 -2.52 -13.89 14.57
C LEU A 147 -2.13 -12.86 15.65
N GLN A 148 -1.26 -11.92 15.31
CA GLN A 148 -1.20 -10.64 16.02
C GLN A 148 -2.52 -9.94 15.73
N PHE A 149 -3.40 -9.87 16.72
CA PHE A 149 -4.66 -9.13 16.60
C PHE A 149 -4.33 -7.72 16.12
N ALA A 150 -4.87 -7.34 14.94
CA ALA A 150 -4.76 -6.00 14.43
C ALA A 150 -5.29 -5.03 15.50
N THR A 151 -4.38 -4.24 16.07
CA THR A 151 -4.76 -3.16 16.96
C THR A 151 -5.24 -2.02 16.06
N LEU A 152 -6.56 -1.90 15.91
CA LEU A 152 -7.18 -0.83 15.15
C LEU A 152 -6.84 0.53 15.77
N CYS A 153 -6.38 1.45 14.94
CA CYS A 153 -6.14 2.85 15.32
C CYS A 153 -7.45 3.57 15.72
N GLY A 154 -7.36 4.53 16.64
CA GLY A 154 -8.47 5.43 16.99
C GLY A 154 -9.39 5.00 18.15
N ARG A 155 -8.96 4.08 19.04
CA ARG A 155 -9.78 3.64 20.20
C ARG A 155 -10.17 4.76 21.17
N ASP A 156 -9.41 5.85 21.21
CA ASP A 156 -9.68 7.03 22.05
C ASP A 156 -10.28 8.21 21.28
N THR A 157 -10.78 7.99 20.06
CA THR A 157 -11.47 9.04 19.29
C THR A 157 -12.94 9.18 19.73
N VAL A 158 -13.41 10.43 19.86
CA VAL A 158 -14.81 10.73 20.22
C VAL A 158 -15.72 10.21 19.11
N GLN A 159 -16.44 9.11 19.38
CA GLN A 159 -17.54 8.66 18.54
C GLN A 159 -18.76 9.53 18.83
N TYR A 160 -19.11 10.40 17.89
CA TYR A 160 -20.44 11.03 17.92
C TYR A 160 -21.46 9.96 17.56
N ASN A 161 -22.25 9.55 18.56
CA ASN A 161 -23.46 8.73 18.38
C ASN A 161 -24.57 9.52 17.69
#